data_AF-A0A9P6C487-F1
#
_entry.id   AF-A0A9P6C487-F1
#
_cell.length_a   1.000
_cell.length_b   1.000
_cell.length_c   1.000
_cell.angle_alpha   90.00
_cell.angle_beta   90.00
_cell.angle_gamma   90.00
#
_symmetry.space_group_name_H-M   'P 1'
#
loop_
_entity.id
_entity.type
_entity.pdbx_description
1 polymer ?
#
loop_
_entity_poly.entity_id
_entity_poly.type
_entity_poly.pdbx_seq_one_letter_code
_entity_poly.pdbx_strand_id
1 'polypeptide(L)'
;MTTKTDVVMDQLPPPYTVLADPLPTINVDPRPPPTLDTLPPCVLLNIVYSTFPRIQSIGHGKIEQQYESLLWLVSSLRLVNRSFYLACMHVLRLVYLPAYRSLIRQPYTSDPFPAVAADACFNTPTPTSGPALIHTLQRETSVLDHFIALKVHEDAFADESELYLEREDMFKDLFDHTQPKARLEDLVMKYGLREGVISAPGVVAATGQSNGGDTAERSTPSVTTTPPLSPLPGPVRRPSPKPRSASSRFLGIFSRSTKQKLGSTVPTPYPSSAPRTPPPTQAKIKPIPFSSISVSLSPRTIGFVVGSGANKCTLVQVQRGGKTERLETGAKLLINELKGFLLAEA
;
A
#
# COMPACT_ATOMS: atom_id res chain seq x y z
N MET A 1 -32.74 40.32 74.34
CA MET A 1 -33.04 38.87 74.36
C MET A 1 -31.77 38.13 73.98
N THR A 2 -31.26 37.39 74.95
CA THR A 2 -29.99 36.66 74.97
C THR A 2 -30.10 35.33 74.23
N THR A 3 -29.17 35.05 73.31
CA THR A 3 -28.91 33.67 72.85
C THR A 3 -27.43 33.36 72.99
N LYS A 4 -27.20 32.43 73.91
CA LYS A 4 -25.96 31.78 74.33
C LYS A 4 -25.51 30.82 73.22
N THR A 5 -24.29 30.98 72.73
CA THR A 5 -23.62 30.01 71.85
C THR A 5 -22.50 29.34 72.63
N ASP A 6 -22.73 28.06 72.95
CA ASP A 6 -21.74 27.16 73.55
C ASP A 6 -20.63 26.88 72.53
N VAL A 7 -19.39 27.15 72.94
CA VAL A 7 -18.17 26.82 72.20
C VAL A 7 -17.86 25.35 72.45
N VAL A 8 -18.16 24.51 71.45
CA VAL A 8 -17.72 23.11 71.44
C VAL A 8 -16.23 23.08 71.12
N MET A 9 -15.49 22.48 72.05
CA MET A 9 -14.05 22.28 72.06
C MET A 9 -13.72 21.16 71.07
N ASP A 10 -13.28 21.51 69.86
CA ASP A 10 -12.80 20.53 68.88
C ASP A 10 -11.36 20.14 69.23
N GLN A 11 -11.17 18.87 69.58
CA GLN A 11 -9.89 18.26 69.91
C GLN A 11 -8.99 18.20 68.66
N LEU A 12 -7.73 18.62 68.81
CA LEU A 12 -6.73 18.44 67.77
C LEU A 12 -6.48 16.95 67.52
N PRO A 13 -6.47 16.48 66.26
CA PRO A 13 -6.17 15.09 65.94
C PRO A 13 -4.70 14.76 66.25
N PRO A 14 -4.41 13.50 66.66
CA PRO A 14 -3.07 13.06 66.99
C PRO A 14 -2.14 13.12 65.77
N PRO A 15 -0.82 13.36 65.98
CA PRO A 15 0.14 13.44 64.89
C PRO A 15 0.25 12.09 64.18
N TYR A 16 -0.10 12.06 62.89
CA TYR A 16 0.15 10.93 62.01
C TYR A 16 1.66 10.71 61.87
N THR A 17 2.20 9.69 62.54
CA THR A 17 3.53 9.15 62.20
C THR A 17 3.38 8.32 60.93
N VAL A 18 3.66 8.95 59.78
CA VAL A 18 3.77 8.28 58.48
C VAL A 18 4.96 7.33 58.54
N LEU A 19 4.68 6.03 58.61
CA LEU A 19 5.66 4.97 58.40
C LEU A 19 6.13 5.10 56.95
N ALA A 20 7.36 5.56 56.76
CA ALA A 20 7.96 5.76 55.44
C ALA A 20 8.33 4.39 54.84
N ASP A 21 7.42 3.82 54.06
CA ASP A 21 7.80 2.80 53.08
C ASP A 21 8.70 3.45 52.01
N PRO A 22 9.86 2.86 51.67
CA PRO A 22 10.72 3.39 50.63
C PRO A 22 9.99 3.30 49.28
N LEU A 23 9.69 4.46 48.69
CA LEU A 23 9.08 4.55 47.36
C LEU A 23 9.95 3.80 46.33
N PRO A 24 9.34 3.09 45.37
CA PRO A 24 10.07 2.55 44.24
C PRO A 24 10.74 3.71 43.51
N THR A 25 12.06 3.67 43.43
CA THR A 25 12.87 4.55 42.59
C THR A 25 12.33 4.48 41.16
N ILE A 26 11.56 5.49 40.77
CA ILE A 26 11.16 5.71 39.39
C ILE A 26 12.47 5.99 38.65
N ASN A 27 13.01 4.97 38.00
CA ASN A 27 14.06 5.14 36.99
C ASN A 27 13.43 5.99 35.88
N VAL A 28 13.59 7.31 35.99
CA VAL A 28 13.27 8.24 34.92
C VAL A 28 14.37 8.04 33.89
N ASP A 29 14.13 7.13 32.94
CA ASP A 29 15.01 6.97 31.80
C ASP A 29 15.23 8.37 31.17
N PRO A 30 16.48 8.73 30.86
CA PRO A 30 16.80 10.05 30.31
C PRO A 30 16.06 10.21 29.00
N ARG A 31 15.02 11.05 29.01
CA ARG A 31 14.25 11.38 27.82
C ARG A 31 15.20 11.95 26.77
N PRO A 32 15.22 11.42 25.54
CA PRO A 32 16.07 11.97 24.50
C PRO A 32 15.73 13.45 24.27
N PRO A 33 16.74 14.29 23.95
CA PRO A 33 16.53 15.71 23.75
C PRO A 33 15.49 15.93 22.62
N PRO A 34 14.58 16.91 22.77
CA PRO A 34 13.57 17.17 21.77
C PRO A 34 14.22 17.62 20.46
N THR A 35 14.11 16.80 19.43
CA THR A 35 14.53 17.14 18.06
C THR A 35 13.30 17.31 17.16
N LEU A 36 13.46 17.95 15.99
CA LEU A 36 12.38 18.09 15.00
C LEU A 36 11.82 16.72 14.55
N ASP A 37 12.60 15.65 14.66
CA ASP A 37 12.16 14.29 14.34
C ASP A 37 11.19 13.70 15.37
N THR A 38 11.20 14.23 16.60
CA THR A 38 10.29 13.79 17.69
C THR A 38 8.93 14.48 17.66
N LEU A 39 8.73 15.44 16.74
CA LEU A 39 7.46 16.16 16.61
C LEU A 39 6.35 15.24 16.08
N PRO A 40 5.13 15.31 16.64
CA PRO A 40 3.98 14.59 16.09
C PRO A 40 3.69 14.98 14.63
N PRO A 41 3.28 14.03 13.76
CA PRO A 41 3.00 14.31 12.35
C PRO A 41 1.97 15.43 12.12
N CYS A 42 0.98 15.55 13.00
CA CYS A 42 -0.03 16.62 12.91
C CYS A 42 0.56 18.02 13.09
N VAL A 43 1.59 18.18 13.95
CA VAL A 43 2.26 19.45 14.18
C VAL A 43 3.11 19.82 12.97
N LEU A 44 3.86 18.85 12.43
CA LEU A 44 4.64 19.05 11.19
C LEU A 44 3.75 19.47 10.03
N LEU A 45 2.60 18.81 9.88
CA LEU A 45 1.63 19.15 8.84
C LEU A 45 1.08 20.57 9.03
N ASN A 46 0.80 21.00 10.27
CA ASN A 46 0.38 22.37 10.56
C ASN A 46 1.47 23.41 10.26
N ILE A 47 2.74 23.08 10.51
CA ILE A 47 3.88 23.92 10.13
C ILE A 47 3.92 24.07 8.61
N VAL A 48 3.85 22.97 7.87
CA VAL A 48 3.83 22.98 6.39
C VAL A 48 2.62 23.78 5.86
N TYR A 49 1.43 23.61 6.44
CA TYR A 49 0.27 24.41 6.03
C TYR A 49 0.42 25.90 6.32
N SER A 50 1.19 26.25 7.35
CA SER A 50 1.45 27.65 7.70
C SER A 50 2.46 28.34 6.77
N THR A 51 3.18 27.60 5.92
CA THR A 51 4.07 28.20 4.90
C THR A 51 3.32 28.66 3.67
N PHE A 52 2.06 28.22 3.46
CA PHE A 52 1.26 28.69 2.35
C PHE A 52 0.73 30.11 2.63
N PRO A 53 0.65 30.98 1.62
CA PRO A 53 0.14 32.33 1.77
C PRO A 53 -1.30 32.30 2.27
N ARG A 54 -1.54 32.82 3.49
CA ARG A 54 -2.88 32.95 4.06
C ARG A 54 -3.63 34.05 3.28
N ILE A 55 -4.63 33.63 2.54
CA ILE A 55 -5.51 34.37 1.62
C ILE A 55 -6.03 35.70 2.21
N GLN A 56 -5.27 36.80 2.19
CA GLN A 56 -5.78 38.10 2.67
C GLN A 56 -5.52 39.32 1.78
N SER A 57 -4.91 39.16 0.59
CA SER A 57 -4.74 40.28 -0.35
C SER A 57 -5.44 39.99 -1.68
N ILE A 58 -6.30 40.91 -2.13
CA ILE A 58 -7.03 40.86 -3.40
C ILE A 58 -6.05 41.30 -4.50
N GLY A 59 -5.27 40.37 -5.06
CA GLY A 59 -4.29 40.68 -6.11
C GLY A 59 -4.05 39.50 -7.04
N HIS A 60 -3.63 39.80 -8.27
CA HIS A 60 -3.43 38.88 -9.40
C HIS A 60 -2.32 37.82 -9.20
N GLY A 61 -1.42 37.96 -8.21
CA GLY A 61 -0.27 37.04 -8.01
C GLY A 61 -0.47 35.88 -7.02
N LYS A 62 -1.72 35.47 -6.74
CA LYS A 62 -1.98 34.39 -5.75
C LYS A 62 -1.53 33.01 -6.24
N ILE A 63 -1.72 32.76 -7.52
CA ILE A 63 -1.44 31.46 -8.14
C ILE A 63 0.08 31.29 -8.27
N GLU A 64 0.76 32.34 -8.72
CA GLU A 64 2.23 32.44 -8.77
C GLU A 64 2.85 32.12 -7.40
N GLN A 65 2.42 32.83 -6.35
CA GLN A 65 2.95 32.61 -4.99
C GLN A 65 2.66 31.19 -4.47
N GLN A 66 1.55 30.59 -4.89
CA GLN A 66 1.23 29.21 -4.54
C GLN A 66 2.20 28.23 -5.21
N TYR A 67 2.52 28.39 -6.49
CA TYR A 67 3.48 27.51 -7.16
C TYR A 67 4.91 27.73 -6.70
N GLU A 68 5.32 28.96 -6.39
CA GLU A 68 6.60 29.23 -5.72
C GLU A 68 6.69 28.48 -4.37
N SER A 69 5.61 28.52 -3.58
CA SER A 69 5.54 27.79 -2.30
C SER A 69 5.65 26.29 -2.50
N LEU A 70 4.93 25.72 -3.48
CA LEU A 70 4.98 24.30 -3.81
C LEU A 70 6.37 23.88 -4.34
N LEU A 71 6.98 24.71 -5.17
CA LEU A 71 8.33 24.52 -5.69
C LEU A 71 9.37 24.55 -4.56
N TRP A 72 9.21 25.45 -3.60
CA TRP A 72 10.06 25.49 -2.41
C TRP A 72 9.90 24.24 -1.53
N LEU A 73 8.69 23.70 -1.38
CA LEU A 73 8.47 22.43 -0.68
C LEU A 73 9.21 21.27 -1.37
N VAL A 74 9.14 21.21 -2.70
CA VAL A 74 9.80 20.18 -3.51
C VAL A 74 11.33 20.36 -3.52
N SER A 75 11.85 21.58 -3.60
CA SER A 75 13.29 21.79 -3.79
C SER A 75 14.06 21.90 -2.47
N SER A 76 13.40 22.39 -1.41
CA SER A 76 14.07 22.74 -0.14
C SER A 76 13.51 21.95 1.05
N LEU A 77 12.25 22.19 1.45
CA LEU A 77 11.77 21.70 2.75
C LEU A 77 11.76 20.18 2.86
N ARG A 78 11.48 19.45 1.76
CA ARG A 78 11.50 17.99 1.76
C ARG A 78 12.89 17.39 2.05
N LEU A 79 13.97 18.14 1.90
CA LEU A 79 15.34 17.65 2.06
C LEU A 79 15.88 17.81 3.50
N VAL A 80 15.13 18.47 4.39
CA VAL A 80 15.58 18.80 5.76
C VAL A 80 15.67 17.54 6.64
N ASN A 81 14.60 16.76 6.73
CA ASN A 81 14.58 15.49 7.44
C ASN A 81 13.49 14.56 6.85
N ARG A 82 13.50 13.29 7.27
CA ARG A 82 12.51 12.29 6.81
C ARG A 82 11.08 12.68 7.18
N SER A 83 10.87 13.30 8.35
CA SER A 83 9.53 13.65 8.82
C SER A 83 8.90 14.79 8.00
N PHE A 84 9.69 15.81 7.62
CA PHE A 84 9.30 16.85 6.67
C PHE A 84 9.14 16.29 5.27
N TYR A 85 9.99 15.36 4.82
CA TYR A 85 9.75 14.66 3.56
C TYR A 85 8.35 14.03 3.53
N LEU A 86 7.96 13.29 4.57
CA LEU A 86 6.63 12.68 4.65
C LEU A 86 5.51 13.72 4.68
N ALA A 87 5.65 14.78 5.48
CA ALA A 87 4.64 15.84 5.59
C ALA A 87 4.48 16.64 4.29
N CYS A 88 5.60 17.08 3.68
CA CYS A 88 5.61 17.78 2.40
C CYS A 88 5.02 16.91 1.29
N MET A 89 5.48 15.67 1.16
CA MET A 89 4.96 14.76 0.14
C MET A 89 3.49 14.43 0.36
N HIS A 90 3.00 14.36 1.61
CA HIS A 90 1.57 14.21 1.88
C HIS A 90 0.75 15.36 1.27
N VAL A 91 1.14 16.61 1.54
CA VAL A 91 0.45 17.78 0.97
C VAL A 91 0.55 17.79 -0.56
N LEU A 92 1.75 17.61 -1.10
CA LEU A 92 1.98 17.60 -2.55
C LEU A 92 1.18 16.50 -3.26
N ARG A 93 1.18 15.29 -2.71
CA ARG A 93 0.40 14.17 -3.25
C ARG A 93 -1.09 14.49 -3.23
N LEU A 94 -1.63 15.08 -2.16
CA LEU A 94 -3.06 15.46 -2.12
C LEU A 94 -3.43 16.48 -3.21
N VAL A 95 -2.57 17.47 -3.45
CA VAL A 95 -2.80 18.52 -4.46
C VAL A 95 -2.73 17.95 -5.87
N TYR A 96 -1.73 17.12 -6.18
CA TYR A 96 -1.45 16.65 -7.54
C TYR A 96 -2.09 15.30 -7.90
N LEU A 97 -2.66 14.57 -6.93
CA LEU A 97 -3.29 13.27 -7.19
C LEU A 97 -4.43 13.33 -8.22
N PRO A 98 -5.33 14.34 -8.24
CA PRO A 98 -6.35 14.44 -9.28
C PRO A 98 -5.76 14.56 -10.69
N ALA A 99 -4.74 15.41 -10.87
CA ALA A 99 -4.06 15.60 -12.15
C ALA A 99 -3.29 14.34 -12.59
N TYR A 100 -2.65 13.65 -11.64
CA TYR A 100 -2.02 12.36 -11.89
C TYR A 100 -3.05 11.34 -12.39
N ARG A 101 -4.18 11.20 -11.70
CA ARG A 101 -5.25 10.25 -12.04
C ARG A 101 -5.86 10.50 -13.43
N SER A 102 -5.94 11.74 -13.89
CA SER A 102 -6.44 12.04 -15.24
C SER A 102 -5.48 11.60 -16.36
N LEU A 103 -4.19 11.47 -16.08
CA LEU A 103 -3.17 11.08 -17.06
C LEU A 103 -2.92 9.56 -17.09
N ILE A 104 -3.38 8.83 -16.08
CA ILE A 104 -3.28 7.37 -16.04
C ILE A 104 -4.11 6.77 -17.17
N ARG A 105 -3.45 6.01 -18.03
CA ARG A 105 -4.11 5.31 -19.13
C ARG A 105 -4.85 4.10 -18.58
N GLN A 106 -6.18 4.07 -18.74
CA GLN A 106 -6.91 2.81 -18.64
C GLN A 106 -6.37 1.83 -19.71
N PRO A 107 -6.19 0.53 -19.42
CA PRO A 107 -6.80 -0.28 -18.36
C PRO A 107 -6.03 -0.32 -17.03
N TYR A 108 -4.94 0.43 -16.89
CA TYR A 108 -4.10 0.41 -15.70
C TYR A 108 -4.83 1.17 -14.57
N THR A 109 -5.63 0.46 -13.78
CA THR A 109 -6.27 1.03 -12.59
C THR A 109 -5.26 1.08 -11.47
N SER A 110 -5.01 2.30 -11.00
CA SER A 110 -4.06 2.54 -9.94
C SER A 110 -4.63 3.49 -8.91
N ASP A 111 -4.89 2.92 -7.74
CA ASP A 111 -4.82 3.71 -6.52
C ASP A 111 -3.36 3.63 -6.04
N PRO A 112 -2.58 4.72 -6.11
CA PRO A 112 -1.20 4.76 -5.62
C PRO A 112 -1.11 4.62 -4.08
N PHE A 113 -2.26 4.56 -3.40
CA PHE A 113 -2.40 4.34 -1.96
C PHE A 113 -3.39 3.20 -1.68
N PRO A 114 -3.03 1.91 -1.87
CA PRO A 114 -3.93 0.83 -1.53
C PRO A 114 -4.26 0.90 -0.03
N ALA A 115 -5.55 1.04 0.28
CA ALA A 115 -6.11 1.22 1.64
C ALA A 115 -5.75 0.11 2.66
N VAL A 116 -5.05 -0.94 2.24
CA VAL A 116 -4.59 -2.07 3.07
C VAL A 116 -3.64 -1.62 4.21
N ALA A 117 -3.07 -0.40 4.14
CA ALA A 117 -2.26 0.17 5.23
C ALA A 117 -3.08 0.68 6.42
N ALA A 118 -4.38 0.96 6.25
CA ALA A 118 -5.22 1.48 7.34
C ALA A 118 -5.52 0.41 8.38
N ASP A 119 -5.79 -0.84 7.97
CA ASP A 119 -6.21 -1.91 8.89
C ASP A 119 -5.08 -2.40 9.82
N ALA A 120 -3.82 -2.19 9.45
CA ALA A 120 -2.67 -2.60 10.26
C ALA A 120 -2.30 -1.58 11.36
N CYS A 121 -2.78 -0.34 11.29
CA CYS A 121 -2.37 0.73 12.21
C CYS A 121 -3.27 0.88 13.45
N PHE A 122 -4.50 0.36 13.45
CA PHE A 122 -5.45 0.66 14.51
C PHE A 122 -5.59 -0.40 15.61
N ASN A 123 -5.02 -1.60 15.47
CA ASN A 123 -5.36 -2.73 16.35
C ASN A 123 -4.23 -3.28 17.26
N THR A 124 -3.02 -2.69 17.29
CA THR A 124 -1.97 -3.15 18.23
C THR A 124 -1.06 -2.02 18.72
N PRO A 125 -1.10 -1.67 20.02
CA PRO A 125 -0.17 -0.73 20.62
C PRO A 125 1.14 -1.46 21.00
N THR A 126 2.03 -1.70 20.04
CA THR A 126 3.41 -2.12 20.32
C THR A 126 4.41 -1.22 19.59
N PRO A 127 5.25 -0.45 20.31
CA PRO A 127 6.13 0.54 19.74
C PRO A 127 7.49 -0.07 19.34
N THR A 128 7.57 -0.85 18.24
CA THR A 128 8.91 -1.25 17.73
C THR A 128 9.02 -1.51 16.22
N SER A 129 7.99 -1.29 15.40
CA SER A 129 8.19 -1.29 13.94
C SER A 129 7.19 -0.36 13.28
N GLY A 130 7.69 0.75 12.74
CA GLY A 130 6.86 1.87 12.30
C GLY A 130 6.00 1.55 11.07
N PRO A 131 4.78 2.11 10.98
CA PRO A 131 3.89 1.98 9.81
C PRO A 131 4.42 2.64 8.52
N ALA A 132 5.57 3.32 8.59
CA ALA A 132 6.19 4.01 7.47
C ALA A 132 6.96 3.10 6.48
N LEU A 133 7.12 1.79 6.77
CA LEU A 133 7.87 0.87 5.90
C LEU A 133 7.07 0.44 4.65
N ILE A 134 5.74 0.51 4.69
CA ILE A 134 4.86 0.04 3.62
C ILE A 134 4.86 1.04 2.43
N HIS A 135 4.94 2.34 2.71
CA HIS A 135 5.02 3.37 1.67
C HIS A 135 6.34 3.34 0.90
N THR A 136 7.44 2.85 1.51
CA THR A 136 8.73 2.68 0.82
C THR A 136 8.77 1.49 -0.14
N LEU A 137 7.76 0.59 -0.11
CA LEU A 137 7.73 -0.58 -0.99
C LEU A 137 6.88 -0.39 -2.24
N GLN A 138 5.93 0.55 -2.23
CA GLN A 138 5.05 0.80 -3.37
C GLN A 138 5.80 1.60 -4.43
N ARG A 139 6.18 0.91 -5.50
CA ARG A 139 6.98 1.52 -6.55
C ARG A 139 6.17 2.53 -7.35
N GLU A 140 4.86 2.32 -7.45
CA GLU A 140 3.96 3.28 -8.09
C GLU A 140 3.89 4.62 -7.35
N THR A 141 4.01 4.63 -6.01
CA THR A 141 4.08 5.88 -5.24
C THR A 141 5.31 6.70 -5.63
N SER A 142 6.45 6.05 -5.92
CA SER A 142 7.64 6.74 -6.43
C SER A 142 7.41 7.37 -7.81
N VAL A 143 6.53 6.79 -8.63
CA VAL A 143 6.15 7.37 -9.94
C VAL A 143 5.31 8.62 -9.76
N LEU A 144 4.36 8.60 -8.82
CA LEU A 144 3.62 9.80 -8.42
C LEU A 144 4.57 10.89 -7.90
N ASP A 145 5.55 10.54 -7.09
CA ASP A 145 6.52 11.52 -6.57
C ASP A 145 7.37 12.14 -7.68
N HIS A 146 7.74 11.35 -8.70
CA HIS A 146 8.43 11.84 -9.88
C HIS A 146 7.54 12.75 -10.72
N PHE A 147 6.27 12.37 -10.91
CA PHE A 147 5.27 13.21 -11.56
C PHE A 147 5.11 14.56 -10.86
N ILE A 148 5.00 14.56 -9.53
CA ILE A 148 4.88 15.78 -8.71
C ILE A 148 6.08 16.69 -8.94
N ALA A 149 7.30 16.15 -8.87
CA ALA A 149 8.50 16.94 -9.08
C ALA A 149 8.48 17.60 -10.47
N LEU A 150 8.17 16.84 -11.53
CA LEU A 150 8.09 17.36 -12.89
C LEU A 150 6.98 18.41 -13.03
N LYS A 151 5.78 18.12 -12.51
CA LYS A 151 4.61 18.98 -12.69
C LYS A 151 4.71 20.30 -11.91
N VAL A 152 5.25 20.26 -10.69
CA VAL A 152 5.50 21.49 -9.90
C VAL A 152 6.49 22.40 -10.61
N HIS A 153 7.55 21.85 -11.21
CA HIS A 153 8.48 22.64 -12.01
C HIS A 153 7.80 23.20 -13.27
N GLU A 154 7.00 22.40 -13.96
CA GLU A 154 6.26 22.83 -15.15
C GLU A 154 5.30 23.99 -14.84
N ASP A 155 4.52 23.87 -13.76
CA ASP A 155 3.57 24.89 -13.34
C ASP A 155 4.28 26.19 -12.94
N ALA A 156 5.40 26.08 -12.20
CA ALA A 156 6.18 27.25 -11.83
C ALA A 156 6.80 27.97 -13.05
N PHE A 157 7.30 27.22 -14.05
CA PHE A 157 7.86 27.83 -15.26
C PHE A 157 6.80 28.45 -16.17
N ALA A 158 5.63 27.83 -16.27
CA ALA A 158 4.51 28.37 -17.02
C ALA A 158 4.06 29.74 -16.45
N ASP A 159 4.10 29.87 -15.12
CA ASP A 159 3.78 31.11 -14.43
C ASP A 159 4.90 32.17 -14.51
N GLU A 160 6.18 31.77 -14.42
CA GLU A 160 7.32 32.71 -14.50
C GLU A 160 7.54 33.29 -15.90
N SER A 161 7.14 32.58 -16.95
CA SER A 161 7.42 32.97 -18.33
C SER A 161 6.21 32.74 -19.24
N GLU A 162 5.59 33.82 -19.71
CA GLU A 162 4.53 33.78 -20.73
C GLU A 162 4.96 33.12 -22.05
N LEU A 163 6.27 33.05 -22.30
CA LEU A 163 6.85 32.39 -23.48
C LEU A 163 7.18 30.90 -23.25
N TYR A 164 6.84 30.36 -22.07
CA TYR A 164 7.10 28.96 -21.76
C TYR A 164 6.18 28.07 -22.60
N LEU A 165 6.77 27.11 -23.30
CA LEU A 165 6.06 26.08 -24.06
C LEU A 165 6.09 24.80 -23.22
N GLU A 166 4.90 24.32 -22.86
CA GLU A 166 4.76 23.08 -22.10
C GLU A 166 5.45 21.91 -22.84
N ARG A 167 6.09 21.02 -22.08
CA ARG A 167 6.77 19.84 -22.61
C ARG A 167 5.99 18.59 -22.24
N GLU A 168 4.89 18.35 -22.94
CA GLU A 168 4.00 17.22 -22.65
C GLU A 168 4.67 15.85 -22.84
N ASP A 169 5.72 15.80 -23.67
CA ASP A 169 6.52 14.59 -23.89
C ASP A 169 7.22 14.07 -22.63
N MET A 170 7.51 14.94 -21.65
CA MET A 170 8.14 14.54 -20.39
C MET A 170 7.26 13.58 -19.57
N PHE A 171 5.95 13.76 -19.63
CA PHE A 171 5.00 12.90 -18.95
C PHE A 171 4.76 11.60 -19.72
N LYS A 172 4.94 11.64 -21.04
CA LYS A 172 4.68 10.49 -21.91
C LYS A 172 5.48 9.27 -21.49
N ASP A 173 6.78 9.41 -21.24
CA ASP A 173 7.63 8.30 -20.81
C ASP A 173 7.26 7.75 -19.43
N LEU A 174 6.84 8.65 -18.53
CA LEU A 174 6.39 8.27 -17.20
C LEU A 174 5.15 7.37 -17.27
N PHE A 175 4.15 7.73 -18.06
CA PHE A 175 2.89 6.99 -18.16
C PHE A 175 2.91 5.83 -19.16
N ASP A 176 3.81 5.85 -20.16
CA ASP A 176 3.94 4.76 -21.12
C ASP A 176 4.78 3.58 -20.60
N HIS A 177 5.78 3.87 -19.77
CA HIS A 177 6.79 2.87 -19.38
C HIS A 177 6.91 2.73 -17.86
N THR A 178 7.18 3.82 -17.17
CA THR A 178 7.53 3.78 -15.74
C THR A 178 6.33 3.39 -14.87
N GLN A 179 5.16 4.00 -15.11
CA GLN A 179 3.94 3.75 -14.36
C GLN A 179 3.44 2.30 -14.54
N PRO A 180 3.27 1.75 -15.76
CA PRO A 180 2.80 0.38 -15.91
C PRO A 180 3.77 -0.65 -15.35
N LYS A 181 5.08 -0.39 -15.45
CA LYS A 181 6.12 -1.24 -14.85
C LYS A 181 6.02 -1.24 -13.33
N ALA A 182 6.00 -0.06 -12.70
CA ALA A 182 5.91 0.06 -11.25
C ALA A 182 4.62 -0.59 -10.72
N ARG A 183 3.51 -0.38 -11.42
CA ARG A 183 2.23 -1.03 -11.10
C ARG A 183 2.32 -2.55 -11.15
N LEU A 184 2.98 -3.09 -12.17
CA LEU A 184 3.17 -4.52 -12.31
C LEU A 184 4.05 -5.09 -11.19
N GLU A 185 5.10 -4.37 -10.79
CA GLU A 185 5.96 -4.75 -9.64
C GLU A 185 5.15 -4.80 -8.33
N ASP A 186 4.26 -3.83 -8.09
CA ASP A 186 3.38 -3.81 -6.92
C ASP A 186 2.35 -4.96 -6.93
N LEU A 187 1.81 -5.31 -8.12
CA LEU A 187 0.93 -6.46 -8.28
C LEU A 187 1.65 -7.79 -8.04
N VAL A 188 2.87 -7.92 -8.56
CA VAL A 188 3.75 -9.07 -8.33
C VAL A 188 4.05 -9.21 -6.85
N MET A 189 4.34 -8.12 -6.13
CA MET A 189 4.48 -8.13 -4.67
C MET A 189 3.23 -8.67 -3.99
N LYS A 190 2.06 -8.11 -4.32
CA LYS A 190 0.78 -8.49 -3.69
C LYS A 190 0.44 -9.96 -3.90
N TYR A 191 0.60 -10.49 -5.11
CA TYR A 191 0.31 -11.89 -5.41
C TYR A 191 1.40 -12.82 -4.89
N GLY A 192 2.68 -12.45 -4.99
CA GLY A 192 3.78 -13.27 -4.50
C GLY A 192 3.84 -13.37 -2.98
N LEU A 193 3.45 -12.32 -2.23
CA LEU A 193 3.28 -12.39 -0.78
C LEU A 193 2.16 -13.37 -0.40
N ARG A 194 1.03 -13.34 -1.13
CA ARG A 194 -0.09 -14.27 -0.91
C ARG A 194 0.31 -15.73 -1.15
N GLU A 195 1.10 -15.98 -2.19
CA GLU A 195 1.57 -17.33 -2.55
C GLU A 195 2.79 -17.79 -1.71
N GLY A 196 3.34 -16.94 -0.83
CA GLY A 196 4.52 -17.24 -0.02
C GLY A 196 5.82 -17.33 -0.83
N VAL A 197 5.83 -16.82 -2.07
CA VAL A 197 6.98 -16.85 -3.00
C VAL A 197 7.88 -15.62 -2.80
N ILE A 198 7.30 -14.51 -2.37
CA ILE A 198 8.01 -13.25 -2.11
C ILE A 198 7.96 -12.95 -0.61
N SER A 199 9.06 -12.44 -0.05
CA SER A 199 9.11 -11.90 1.31
C SER A 199 9.26 -10.38 1.29
N ALA A 200 8.56 -9.69 2.18
CA ALA A 200 8.73 -8.26 2.40
C ALA A 200 9.41 -8.03 3.76
N PRO A 201 10.36 -7.07 3.85
CA PRO A 201 10.96 -6.73 5.13
C PRO A 201 9.87 -6.24 6.10
N GLY A 202 9.88 -6.76 7.33
CA GLY A 202 8.92 -6.39 8.38
C GLY A 202 7.59 -7.15 8.39
N VAL A 203 7.27 -7.92 7.34
CA VAL A 203 6.14 -8.85 7.37
C VAL A 203 6.67 -10.21 7.80
N VAL A 204 6.66 -10.47 9.10
CA VAL A 204 6.92 -11.83 9.60
C VAL A 204 5.82 -12.71 9.00
N ALA A 205 6.21 -13.66 8.13
CA ALA A 205 5.27 -14.55 7.48
C ALA A 205 4.47 -15.28 8.57
N ALA A 206 3.19 -14.94 8.70
CA ALA A 206 2.24 -15.67 9.52
C ALA A 206 1.94 -17.01 8.84
N THR A 207 2.94 -17.88 8.76
CA THR A 207 2.76 -19.26 8.32
C THR A 207 2.19 -20.00 9.52
N GLY A 208 0.91 -20.33 9.44
CA GLY A 208 0.16 -21.00 10.50
C GLY A 208 0.84 -22.28 11.00
N GLN A 209 1.19 -22.27 12.28
CA GLN A 209 1.02 -23.42 13.15
C GLN A 209 -0.19 -23.12 14.03
N SER A 210 -1.39 -23.38 13.52
CA SER A 210 -2.55 -23.60 14.38
C SER A 210 -2.41 -25.00 14.99
N ASN A 211 -1.63 -25.11 16.06
CA ASN A 211 -1.82 -26.23 16.99
C ASN A 211 -3.15 -26.01 17.70
N GLY A 212 -4.06 -26.96 17.50
CA GLY A 212 -5.39 -26.97 18.10
C GLY A 212 -5.31 -26.90 19.62
N GLY A 213 -6.07 -25.97 20.17
CA GLY A 213 -6.47 -25.92 21.57
C GLY A 213 -7.94 -25.54 21.60
N ASP A 214 -8.80 -26.55 21.63
CA ASP A 214 -10.22 -26.41 21.92
C ASP A 214 -10.39 -25.78 23.30
N THR A 215 -11.02 -24.61 23.40
CA THR A 215 -11.82 -24.27 24.57
C THR A 215 -12.96 -23.35 24.16
N ALA A 216 -14.17 -23.90 24.24
CA ALA A 216 -15.42 -23.22 23.98
C ALA A 216 -15.80 -22.27 25.12
N GLU A 217 -16.21 -21.04 24.80
CA GLU A 217 -17.17 -20.22 25.57
C GLU A 217 -17.49 -18.97 24.72
N ARG A 218 -18.59 -18.96 23.95
CA ARG A 218 -19.93 -18.49 24.32
C ARG A 218 -19.93 -17.11 25.00
N SER A 219 -20.19 -16.06 24.23
CA SER A 219 -21.05 -14.92 24.63
C SER A 219 -21.39 -14.04 23.43
N THR A 220 -22.68 -13.98 23.12
CA THR A 220 -23.39 -12.95 22.34
C THR A 220 -23.53 -11.66 23.18
N PRO A 221 -23.75 -10.49 22.55
CA PRO A 221 -25.13 -10.00 22.54
C PRO A 221 -25.56 -9.27 21.25
N SER A 222 -26.88 -9.20 21.09
CA SER A 222 -27.62 -8.74 19.93
C SER A 222 -28.43 -7.48 20.25
N VAL A 223 -28.79 -6.75 19.18
CA VAL A 223 -29.99 -5.88 18.99
C VAL A 223 -29.93 -4.43 19.50
N THR A 224 -30.21 -3.47 18.58
CA THR A 224 -31.34 -2.49 18.63
C THR A 224 -31.02 -1.30 17.67
N THR A 225 -31.57 -1.23 16.44
CA THR A 225 -32.85 -0.65 15.98
C THR A 225 -32.67 0.74 15.31
N THR A 226 -32.99 0.79 14.01
CA THR A 226 -33.23 1.93 13.09
C THR A 226 -34.53 2.70 13.47
N PRO A 227 -35.01 3.82 12.85
CA PRO A 227 -34.89 4.25 11.44
C PRO A 227 -34.90 5.81 11.24
N PRO A 228 -35.49 6.41 10.18
CA PRO A 228 -34.85 6.81 8.90
C PRO A 228 -35.06 8.30 8.56
N LEU A 229 -34.55 8.81 7.43
CA LEU A 229 -35.19 9.89 6.64
C LEU A 229 -34.53 10.09 5.25
N SER A 230 -35.29 9.72 4.23
CA SER A 230 -35.56 10.33 2.91
C SER A 230 -34.48 10.60 1.83
N PRO A 231 -34.76 10.23 0.56
CA PRO A 231 -33.98 10.55 -0.64
C PRO A 231 -34.57 11.71 -1.47
N LEU A 232 -33.74 12.36 -2.30
CA LEU A 232 -34.14 13.36 -3.32
C LEU A 232 -33.19 13.26 -4.53
N PRO A 233 -33.55 13.82 -5.71
CA PRO A 233 -33.72 13.06 -6.94
C PRO A 233 -32.67 13.37 -8.02
N GLY A 234 -32.44 12.40 -8.91
CA GLY A 234 -31.58 12.59 -10.08
C GLY A 234 -32.22 13.43 -11.20
N PRO A 235 -31.46 13.68 -12.27
CA PRO A 235 -32.07 13.69 -13.59
C PRO A 235 -31.27 12.90 -14.66
N VAL A 236 -32.05 12.14 -15.43
CA VAL A 236 -32.01 11.98 -16.89
C VAL A 236 -30.82 11.22 -17.52
N ARG A 237 -31.11 9.94 -17.80
CA ARG A 237 -30.49 9.15 -18.88
C ARG A 237 -30.83 9.74 -20.25
N ARG A 238 -29.83 9.84 -21.14
CA ARG A 238 -30.01 9.90 -22.60
C ARG A 238 -29.56 8.61 -23.27
N PRO A 239 -30.24 8.15 -24.35
CA PRO A 239 -29.93 6.90 -25.03
C PRO A 239 -28.82 7.03 -26.10
N SER A 240 -28.04 5.95 -26.19
CA SER A 240 -27.26 5.33 -27.31
C SER A 240 -27.14 6.03 -28.68
N PRO A 241 -26.04 5.77 -29.43
CA PRO A 241 -26.14 4.68 -30.42
C PRO A 241 -24.91 3.75 -30.53
N LYS A 242 -25.19 2.49 -30.88
CA LYS A 242 -24.23 1.47 -31.36
C LYS A 242 -23.67 1.88 -32.72
N PRO A 243 -22.47 1.39 -33.10
CA PRO A 243 -22.44 0.63 -34.34
C PRO A 243 -21.51 -0.61 -34.35
N ARG A 244 -22.02 -1.60 -35.10
CA ARG A 244 -21.31 -2.48 -36.05
C ARG A 244 -20.31 -3.50 -35.52
N SER A 245 -20.88 -4.68 -35.32
CA SER A 245 -20.29 -5.99 -35.67
C SER A 245 -19.42 -5.93 -36.92
N ALA A 246 -18.14 -6.27 -36.78
CA ALA A 246 -17.28 -6.70 -37.87
C ALA A 246 -16.91 -8.16 -37.63
N SER A 247 -17.59 -9.01 -38.38
CA SER A 247 -17.24 -10.41 -38.61
C SER A 247 -15.85 -10.49 -39.22
N SER A 248 -14.91 -11.11 -38.51
CA SER A 248 -13.68 -11.62 -39.11
C SER A 248 -13.57 -13.09 -38.74
N ARG A 249 -13.90 -13.92 -39.75
CA ARG A 249 -13.47 -15.31 -39.82
C ARG A 249 -11.98 -15.29 -40.10
N PHE A 250 -11.18 -15.95 -39.28
CA PHE A 250 -9.96 -16.57 -39.77
C PHE A 250 -9.87 -18.00 -39.28
N LEU A 251 -9.59 -18.83 -40.28
CA LEU A 251 -9.39 -20.26 -40.27
C LEU A 251 -8.08 -20.59 -39.53
N GLY A 252 -7.97 -21.81 -39.02
CA GLY A 252 -6.67 -22.47 -39.03
C GLY A 252 -6.23 -23.15 -37.73
N ILE A 253 -6.59 -24.44 -37.62
CA ILE A 253 -5.61 -25.54 -37.51
C ILE A 253 -4.68 -25.48 -36.28
N PHE A 254 -4.93 -26.33 -35.28
CA PHE A 254 -4.02 -27.44 -34.96
C PHE A 254 -4.75 -28.51 -34.16
N SER A 255 -4.87 -29.67 -34.80
CA SER A 255 -5.23 -30.94 -34.22
C SER A 255 -4.21 -31.39 -33.17
N ARG A 256 -4.68 -31.89 -32.03
CA ARG A 256 -4.08 -33.09 -31.42
C ARG A 256 -5.14 -33.90 -30.69
N SER A 257 -5.70 -34.81 -31.48
CA SER A 257 -6.34 -36.05 -31.05
C SER A 257 -5.35 -36.86 -30.20
N THR A 258 -5.80 -37.35 -29.05
CA THR A 258 -5.23 -38.56 -28.47
C THR A 258 -6.36 -39.42 -27.94
N LYS A 259 -6.49 -40.57 -28.60
CA LYS A 259 -7.48 -41.62 -28.35
C LYS A 259 -7.20 -42.31 -27.00
N GLN A 260 -8.30 -42.50 -26.27
CA GLN A 260 -8.75 -43.74 -25.63
C GLN A 260 -7.72 -44.82 -25.27
N LYS A 261 -7.80 -45.29 -24.01
CA LYS A 261 -7.75 -46.73 -23.73
C LYS A 261 -8.72 -47.07 -22.60
N LEU A 262 -9.88 -47.61 -22.96
CA LEU A 262 -10.70 -48.42 -22.07
C LEU A 262 -9.96 -49.73 -21.79
N GLY A 263 -9.83 -50.07 -20.51
CA GLY A 263 -9.38 -51.37 -20.04
C GLY A 263 -10.24 -51.76 -18.85
N SER A 264 -11.23 -52.61 -19.11
CA SER A 264 -12.08 -53.27 -18.13
C SER A 264 -11.31 -54.45 -17.54
N THR A 265 -11.16 -54.52 -16.21
CA THR A 265 -10.82 -55.78 -15.54
C THR A 265 -11.42 -55.85 -14.14
N VAL A 266 -12.06 -57.00 -13.92
CA VAL A 266 -12.83 -57.56 -12.80
C VAL A 266 -12.24 -57.35 -11.39
N PRO A 267 -13.07 -57.27 -10.32
CA PRO A 267 -12.61 -57.09 -8.95
C PRO A 267 -12.21 -58.40 -8.27
N THR A 268 -11.04 -58.40 -7.62
CA THR A 268 -10.55 -59.48 -6.72
C THR A 268 -10.63 -58.99 -5.27
N PRO A 269 -11.29 -59.73 -4.34
CA PRO A 269 -11.37 -59.33 -2.95
C PRO A 269 -10.34 -60.08 -2.10
N TYR A 270 -9.31 -59.40 -1.61
CA TYR A 270 -8.56 -59.83 -0.42
C TYR A 270 -8.10 -58.61 0.40
N PRO A 271 -8.29 -58.63 1.74
CA PRO A 271 -7.82 -57.57 2.63
C PRO A 271 -6.38 -57.89 3.05
N SER A 272 -5.42 -57.13 2.51
CA SER A 272 -4.04 -57.17 3.00
C SER A 272 -3.65 -55.77 3.46
N SER A 273 -3.35 -55.68 4.76
CA SER A 273 -2.93 -54.48 5.48
C SER A 273 -1.67 -53.90 4.85
N ALA A 274 -1.85 -52.88 4.00
CA ALA A 274 -0.75 -52.16 3.37
C ALA A 274 0.00 -51.29 4.40
N PRO A 275 1.34 -51.19 4.31
CA PRO A 275 2.13 -50.31 5.16
C PRO A 275 1.74 -48.85 4.90
N ARG A 276 1.53 -48.07 5.96
CA ARG A 276 1.26 -46.63 5.86
C ARG A 276 2.48 -45.96 5.22
N THR A 277 2.35 -45.55 3.96
CA THR A 277 3.31 -44.69 3.28
C THR A 277 3.41 -43.37 4.07
N PRO A 278 4.63 -42.88 4.36
CA PRO A 278 4.79 -41.60 5.03
C PRO A 278 4.16 -40.50 4.17
N PRO A 279 3.50 -39.49 4.78
CA PRO A 279 2.90 -38.39 4.04
C PRO A 279 3.99 -37.69 3.20
N PRO A 280 3.69 -37.31 1.95
CA PRO A 280 4.65 -36.64 1.10
C PRO A 280 5.13 -35.36 1.79
N THR A 281 6.44 -35.28 2.03
CA THR A 281 7.10 -34.07 2.53
C THR A 281 6.86 -32.95 1.54
N GLN A 282 6.06 -31.96 1.92
CA GLN A 282 5.79 -30.79 1.09
C GLN A 282 7.10 -30.02 0.89
N ALA A 283 7.51 -29.86 -0.37
CA ALA A 283 8.69 -29.08 -0.72
C ALA A 283 8.55 -27.65 -0.16
N LYS A 284 9.52 -27.22 0.65
CA LYS A 284 9.49 -25.92 1.32
C LYS A 284 10.14 -24.87 0.42
N ILE A 285 9.32 -24.01 -0.18
CA ILE A 285 9.78 -22.90 -1.02
C ILE A 285 10.56 -21.88 -0.16
N LYS A 286 11.73 -21.45 -0.63
CA LYS A 286 12.48 -20.32 -0.04
C LYS A 286 12.02 -19.01 -0.67
N PRO A 287 11.40 -18.08 0.08
CA PRO A 287 10.86 -16.86 -0.50
C PRO A 287 11.97 -15.88 -0.93
N ILE A 288 11.76 -15.17 -2.03
CA ILE A 288 12.68 -14.17 -2.57
C ILE A 288 12.37 -12.79 -1.94
N PRO A 289 13.36 -12.04 -1.42
CA PRO A 289 13.14 -10.69 -0.88
C PRO A 289 12.68 -9.70 -1.96
N PHE A 290 11.59 -8.96 -1.73
CA PHE A 290 11.05 -7.98 -2.69
C PHE A 290 12.03 -6.85 -3.06
N SER A 291 12.97 -6.50 -2.17
CA SER A 291 14.00 -5.51 -2.49
C SER A 291 14.96 -5.97 -3.60
N SER A 292 15.07 -7.27 -3.83
CA SER A 292 15.98 -7.87 -4.82
C SER A 292 15.35 -8.12 -6.19
N ILE A 293 14.05 -7.85 -6.34
CA ILE A 293 13.29 -8.16 -7.55
C ILE A 293 13.06 -6.92 -8.42
N SER A 294 12.90 -7.11 -9.71
CA SER A 294 12.36 -6.14 -10.65
C SER A 294 11.61 -6.87 -11.75
N VAL A 295 10.75 -6.16 -12.48
CA VAL A 295 10.01 -6.74 -13.60
C VAL A 295 10.42 -6.06 -14.90
N SER A 296 10.66 -6.85 -15.94
CA SER A 296 10.77 -6.33 -17.31
C SER A 296 9.40 -6.40 -17.97
N LEU A 297 8.96 -5.27 -18.53
CA LEU A 297 7.66 -5.14 -19.20
C LEU A 297 7.87 -4.78 -20.66
N SER A 298 7.52 -5.69 -21.55
CA SER A 298 7.53 -5.52 -23.00
C SER A 298 6.09 -5.62 -23.55
N PRO A 299 5.80 -5.12 -24.77
CA PRO A 299 4.51 -5.34 -25.41
C PRO A 299 4.14 -6.82 -25.57
N ARG A 300 5.14 -7.71 -25.67
CA ARG A 300 4.94 -9.15 -25.93
C ARG A 300 5.29 -10.04 -24.75
N THR A 301 6.09 -9.57 -23.79
CA THR A 301 6.57 -10.42 -22.70
C THR A 301 6.61 -9.68 -21.38
N ILE A 302 6.53 -10.46 -20.29
CA ILE A 302 6.78 -10.02 -18.93
C ILE A 302 7.87 -10.92 -18.36
N GLY A 303 8.93 -10.33 -17.83
CA GLY A 303 10.02 -11.08 -17.18
C GLY A 303 10.14 -10.72 -15.71
N PHE A 304 10.36 -11.74 -14.88
CA PHE A 304 10.75 -11.58 -13.48
C PHE A 304 12.28 -11.58 -13.41
N VAL A 305 12.85 -10.46 -12.95
CA VAL A 305 14.28 -10.21 -12.92
C VAL A 305 14.74 -10.14 -11.46
N VAL A 306 15.80 -10.85 -11.13
CA VAL A 306 16.43 -10.81 -9.80
C VAL A 306 17.85 -10.27 -9.94
N GLY A 307 18.24 -9.43 -8.99
CA GLY A 307 19.59 -8.90 -8.88
C GLY A 307 19.65 -7.38 -8.78
N SER A 308 20.85 -6.88 -8.50
CA SER A 308 21.13 -5.46 -8.35
C SER A 308 22.20 -5.02 -9.34
N GLY A 309 22.05 -3.81 -9.89
CA GLY A 309 23.02 -3.21 -10.81
C GLY A 309 23.22 -4.02 -12.10
N ALA A 310 24.48 -4.37 -12.38
CA ALA A 310 24.90 -5.11 -13.58
C ALA A 310 24.55 -6.61 -13.54
N ASN A 311 24.30 -7.17 -12.36
CA ASN A 311 24.09 -8.61 -12.16
C ASN A 311 22.60 -8.97 -12.17
N LYS A 312 21.86 -8.49 -13.17
CA LYS A 312 20.42 -8.77 -13.31
C LYS A 312 20.21 -10.01 -14.16
N CYS A 313 19.52 -11.01 -13.60
CA CYS A 313 19.17 -12.25 -14.28
C CYS A 313 17.65 -12.38 -14.37
N THR A 314 17.13 -12.75 -15.54
CA THR A 314 15.72 -13.08 -15.72
C THR A 314 15.49 -14.52 -15.30
N LEU A 315 14.75 -14.76 -14.22
CA LEU A 315 14.43 -16.11 -13.74
C LEU A 315 13.30 -16.74 -14.55
N VAL A 316 12.26 -15.96 -14.81
CA VAL A 316 11.04 -16.43 -15.45
C VAL A 316 10.56 -15.40 -16.45
N GLN A 317 10.08 -15.85 -17.60
CA GLN A 317 9.52 -14.98 -18.63
C GLN A 317 8.24 -15.59 -19.20
N VAL A 318 7.19 -14.78 -19.28
CA VAL A 318 5.86 -15.17 -19.77
C VAL A 318 5.48 -14.33 -20.98
N GLN A 319 4.81 -14.94 -21.94
CA GLN A 319 4.24 -14.24 -23.09
C GLN A 319 2.96 -13.50 -22.71
N ARG A 320 2.80 -12.28 -23.22
CA ARG A 320 1.58 -11.47 -23.07
C ARG A 320 0.63 -11.72 -24.22
N GLY A 321 -0.66 -11.64 -23.94
CA GLY A 321 -1.73 -11.61 -24.94
C GLY A 321 -1.80 -10.30 -25.75
N GLY A 322 -0.91 -9.35 -25.47
CA GLY A 322 -0.78 -8.07 -26.19
C GLY A 322 -0.79 -6.85 -25.27
N LYS A 323 -0.79 -5.65 -25.87
CA LYS A 323 -0.76 -4.36 -25.13
C LYS A 323 -2.02 -4.12 -24.29
N THR A 324 -3.16 -4.67 -24.69
CA THR A 324 -4.46 -4.49 -24.02
C THR A 324 -4.70 -5.46 -22.87
N GLU A 325 -3.79 -6.42 -22.65
CA GLU A 325 -3.89 -7.37 -21.55
C GLU A 325 -3.78 -6.65 -20.20
N ARG A 326 -4.68 -6.99 -19.27
CA ARG A 326 -4.65 -6.49 -17.89
C ARG A 326 -3.38 -6.94 -17.16
N LEU A 327 -2.73 -6.01 -16.46
CA LEU A 327 -1.48 -6.30 -15.72
C LEU A 327 -1.69 -7.35 -14.63
N GLU A 328 -2.89 -7.45 -14.07
CA GLU A 328 -3.24 -8.45 -13.05
C GLU A 328 -3.17 -9.87 -13.60
N THR A 329 -3.54 -10.09 -14.87
CA THR A 329 -3.43 -11.40 -15.52
C THR A 329 -1.96 -11.75 -15.70
N GLY A 330 -1.18 -10.82 -16.26
CA GLY A 330 0.26 -11.00 -16.43
C GLY A 330 1.00 -11.26 -15.12
N ALA A 331 0.68 -10.52 -14.06
CA ALA A 331 1.28 -10.70 -12.73
C ALA A 331 0.98 -12.08 -12.14
N LYS A 332 -0.27 -12.56 -12.26
CA LYS A 332 -0.66 -13.90 -11.77
C LYS A 332 0.06 -15.01 -12.53
N LEU A 333 0.11 -14.91 -13.86
CA LEU A 333 0.85 -15.88 -14.68
C LEU A 333 2.33 -15.90 -14.29
N LEU A 334 2.94 -14.73 -14.12
CA LEU A 334 4.34 -14.62 -13.73
C LEU A 334 4.63 -15.26 -12.36
N ILE A 335 3.76 -15.04 -11.37
CA ILE A 335 3.90 -15.64 -10.03
C ILE A 335 3.68 -17.16 -10.07
N ASN A 336 2.74 -17.66 -10.87
CA ASN A 336 2.52 -19.10 -11.02
C ASN A 336 3.73 -19.80 -11.62
N GLU A 337 4.32 -19.23 -12.66
CA GLU A 337 5.55 -19.75 -13.28
C GLU A 337 6.74 -19.66 -12.32
N LEU A 338 6.87 -18.56 -11.56
CA LEU A 338 7.89 -18.42 -10.52
C LEU A 338 7.75 -19.48 -9.42
N LYS A 339 6.51 -19.78 -9.00
CA LYS A 339 6.23 -20.84 -8.03
C LYS A 339 6.64 -22.21 -8.57
N GLY A 340 6.34 -22.50 -9.83
CA GLY A 340 6.76 -23.73 -10.50
C GLY A 340 8.29 -23.86 -10.57
N PHE A 341 8.97 -22.77 -10.93
CA PHE A 341 10.43 -22.70 -10.96
C PHE A 341 11.05 -23.01 -9.59
N LEU A 342 10.58 -22.36 -8.52
CA LEU A 342 11.12 -22.57 -7.16
C LEU A 342 10.81 -23.94 -6.58
N LEU A 343 9.70 -24.56 -6.98
CA LEU A 343 9.39 -25.95 -6.59
C LEU A 343 10.25 -26.96 -7.34
N ALA A 344 10.68 -26.66 -8.56
CA ALA A 344 11.58 -27.52 -9.33
C ALA A 344 13.04 -27.44 -8.83
N GLU A 345 13.42 -26.33 -8.19
CA GLU A 345 14.75 -26.12 -7.60
C GLU A 345 14.89 -26.72 -6.18
N ALA A 346 13.77 -26.99 -5.50
CA ALA A 346 13.71 -27.48 -4.12
C ALA A 346 13.82 -29.01 -4.00
#